data_AF-V7BZE4-F1
#
_entry.id   AF-V7BZE4-F1
#
_cell.length_a   1.000
_cell.length_b   1.000
_cell.length_c   1.000
_cell.angle_alpha   90.00
_cell.angle_beta   90.00
_cell.angle_gamma   90.00
#
_symmetry.space_group_name_H-M   'P 1'
#
loop_
_entity.id
_entity.type
_entity.pdbx_description
1 polymer ?
#
loop_
_entity_poly.entity_id
_entity_poly.type
_entity_poly.pdbx_seq_one_letter_code
_entity_poly.pdbx_strand_id
1 'polypeptide(L)'
;MSNVFEGYERQYCELSANLAKKCTAAGALNGEQKKQRVSEIKTGIDEAEALIRKMDLEARSLQPNIKAVLLAKLREYKSDLNNLKSEVKKIVSGNLNPSARDELLESGMADAMTASADQKTRLMVSTERLNKTSDRVKDSRRTMLETEELGVSILQDLHSQRQSLLHAHNTVIFFHSFFNR
;
A
#
# COMPACT_ATOMS: atom_id res chain seq x y z
N MET A 1 13.10 15.22 3.04
CA MET A 1 12.63 14.03 2.30
C MET A 1 12.27 14.47 0.88
N SER A 2 12.36 13.60 -0.12
CA SER A 2 12.00 13.98 -1.51
C SER A 2 10.48 14.14 -1.60
N ASN A 3 9.99 15.37 -1.83
CA ASN A 3 8.57 15.69 -2.07
C ASN A 3 7.94 14.83 -3.19
N VAL A 4 8.78 14.28 -4.08
CA VAL A 4 8.36 13.46 -5.22
C VAL A 4 7.99 12.05 -4.78
N PHE A 5 8.74 11.45 -3.85
CA PHE A 5 8.44 10.12 -3.32
C PHE A 5 7.10 10.11 -2.58
N GLU A 6 6.87 11.08 -1.68
CA GLU A 6 5.59 11.20 -0.95
C GLU A 6 4.40 11.42 -1.88
N GLY A 7 4.59 12.19 -2.96
CA GLY A 7 3.55 12.38 -3.98
C GLY A 7 3.16 11.06 -4.67
N TYR A 8 4.14 10.24 -5.05
CA TYR A 8 3.88 8.92 -5.63
C TYR A 8 3.30 7.93 -4.61
N GLU A 9 3.74 7.99 -3.35
CA GLU A 9 3.22 7.16 -2.27
C GLU A 9 1.74 7.45 -2.03
N ARG A 10 1.35 8.74 -1.97
CA ARG A 10 -0.06 9.13 -1.81
C ARG A 10 -0.93 8.65 -2.97
N GLN A 11 -0.45 8.80 -4.21
CA GLN A 11 -1.14 8.30 -5.40
C GLN A 11 -1.30 6.78 -5.36
N TYR A 12 -0.25 6.06 -4.94
CA TYR A 12 -0.30 4.61 -4.82
C TYR A 12 -1.31 4.16 -3.76
N CYS A 13 -1.33 4.80 -2.58
CA CYS A 13 -2.29 4.48 -1.52
C CYS A 13 -3.74 4.72 -1.96
N GLU A 14 -4.01 5.84 -2.61
CA GLU A 14 -5.33 6.17 -3.13
C GLU A 14 -5.78 5.18 -4.22
N LEU A 15 -4.88 4.85 -5.15
CA LEU A 15 -5.13 3.89 -6.21
C LEU A 15 -5.35 2.47 -5.65
N SER A 16 -4.54 2.05 -4.68
CA SER A 16 -4.68 0.75 -4.00
C SER A 16 -6.02 0.62 -3.27
N ALA A 17 -6.43 1.67 -2.54
CA ALA A 17 -7.74 1.70 -1.88
C ALA A 17 -8.90 1.65 -2.89
N ASN A 18 -8.77 2.34 -4.03
CA ASN A 18 -9.74 2.29 -5.11
C ASN A 18 -9.82 0.89 -5.74
N LEU A 19 -8.68 0.27 -6.02
CA LEU A 19 -8.57 -1.09 -6.53
C LEU A 19 -9.21 -2.11 -5.59
N ALA A 20 -8.96 -2.01 -4.28
CA ALA A 20 -9.58 -2.91 -3.29
C ALA A 20 -11.12 -2.80 -3.30
N LYS A 21 -11.67 -1.59 -3.38
CA LYS A 21 -13.12 -1.35 -3.52
C LYS A 21 -13.66 -1.93 -4.82
N LYS A 22 -12.97 -1.70 -5.95
CA LYS A 22 -13.34 -2.23 -7.26
C LYS A 22 -13.30 -3.76 -7.30
N CYS A 23 -12.29 -4.40 -6.70
CA CYS A 23 -12.21 -5.86 -6.55
C CYS A 23 -13.40 -6.43 -5.78
N THR A 24 -13.76 -5.79 -4.67
CA THR A 24 -14.93 -6.20 -3.87
C THR A 24 -16.22 -6.08 -4.67
N ALA A 25 -16.42 -4.96 -5.37
CA ALA A 25 -17.58 -4.76 -6.24
C ALA A 25 -17.60 -5.77 -7.40
N ALA A 26 -16.46 -6.07 -8.02
CA ALA A 26 -16.36 -7.06 -9.10
C ALA A 26 -16.67 -8.49 -8.64
N GLY A 27 -16.53 -8.80 -7.35
CA GLY A 27 -16.95 -10.07 -6.77
C GLY A 27 -18.47 -10.25 -6.72
N ALA A 28 -19.24 -9.16 -6.69
CA ALA A 28 -20.71 -9.17 -6.68
C ALA A 28 -21.35 -9.05 -8.09
N LEU A 29 -20.54 -8.76 -9.12
CA LEU A 29 -20.99 -8.58 -10.49
C LEU A 29 -20.86 -9.88 -11.30
N ASN A 30 -21.72 -10.05 -12.30
CA ASN A 30 -21.76 -11.21 -13.20
C ASN A 30 -21.69 -10.79 -14.68
N GLY A 31 -21.31 -11.73 -15.56
CA GLY A 31 -21.35 -11.54 -17.01
C GLY A 31 -20.46 -10.42 -17.56
N GLU A 32 -20.95 -9.66 -18.54
CA GLU A 32 -20.23 -8.60 -19.25
C GLU A 32 -19.73 -7.50 -18.31
N GLN A 33 -20.54 -7.12 -17.32
CA GLN A 33 -20.19 -6.08 -16.33
C GLN A 33 -18.99 -6.49 -15.47
N LYS A 34 -18.89 -7.77 -15.10
CA LYS A 34 -17.74 -8.31 -14.37
C LYS A 34 -16.48 -8.23 -15.22
N LYS A 35 -16.58 -8.61 -16.51
CA LYS A 35 -15.45 -8.59 -17.45
C LYS A 35 -14.92 -7.17 -17.65
N GLN A 36 -15.81 -6.19 -17.81
CA GLN A 36 -15.45 -4.78 -17.92
C GLN A 36 -14.74 -4.28 -16.64
N ARG A 37 -15.31 -4.54 -15.46
CA ARG A 37 -14.70 -4.14 -14.18
C ARG A 37 -13.37 -4.81 -13.91
N VAL A 38 -13.22 -6.09 -14.27
CA VAL A 38 -11.93 -6.80 -14.18
C VAL A 38 -10.88 -6.13 -15.08
N SER A 39 -11.27 -5.68 -16.29
CA SER A 39 -10.36 -4.97 -17.18
C SER A 39 -9.86 -3.66 -16.55
N GLU A 40 -10.77 -2.86 -15.99
CA GLU A 40 -10.43 -1.61 -15.27
C GLU A 40 -9.56 -1.85 -14.03
N ILE A 41 -9.76 -2.96 -13.34
CA ILE A 41 -8.92 -3.33 -12.20
C ILE A 41 -7.52 -3.71 -12.68
N LYS A 42 -7.40 -4.46 -13.79
CA LYS A 42 -6.10 -4.82 -14.36
C LYS A 42 -5.30 -3.58 -14.77
N THR A 43 -5.94 -2.61 -15.45
CA THR A 43 -5.26 -1.36 -15.83
C THR A 43 -4.80 -0.58 -14.61
N GLY A 44 -5.64 -0.46 -13.57
CA GLY A 44 -5.23 0.23 -12.34
C GLY A 44 -4.13 -0.53 -11.58
N ILE A 45 -4.09 -1.86 -11.64
CA ILE A 45 -2.98 -2.65 -11.10
C ILE A 45 -1.67 -2.33 -11.84
N ASP A 46 -1.71 -2.22 -13.18
CA ASP A 46 -0.52 -1.88 -13.97
C ASP A 46 -0.03 -0.45 -13.68
N GLU A 47 -0.95 0.49 -13.46
CA GLU A 47 -0.65 1.85 -12.99
C GLU A 47 0.00 1.85 -11.59
N ALA A 48 -0.52 1.04 -10.67
CA ALA A 48 0.04 0.89 -9.33
C ALA A 48 1.45 0.29 -9.37
N GLU A 49 1.72 -0.66 -10.28
CA GLU A 49 3.08 -1.17 -10.51
C GLU A 49 4.00 -0.10 -11.08
N ALA A 50 3.52 0.73 -12.01
CA ALA A 50 4.29 1.83 -12.56
C ALA A 50 4.68 2.85 -11.46
N LEU A 51 3.76 3.16 -10.54
CA LEU A 51 4.04 4.00 -9.38
C LEU A 51 5.09 3.38 -8.46
N ILE A 52 5.00 2.08 -8.17
CA ILE A 52 6.03 1.36 -7.39
C ILE A 52 7.40 1.45 -8.07
N ARG A 53 7.49 1.29 -9.40
CA ARG A 53 8.76 1.43 -10.13
C ARG A 53 9.32 2.85 -10.04
N LYS A 54 8.47 3.88 -10.15
CA LYS A 54 8.89 5.29 -9.99
C LYS A 54 9.43 5.54 -8.58
N MET A 55 8.74 5.03 -7.55
CA MET A 55 9.21 5.11 -6.17
C MET A 55 10.53 4.36 -5.95
N ASP A 56 10.75 3.20 -6.58
CA ASP A 56 12.00 2.44 -6.50
C ASP A 56 13.19 3.22 -7.09
N LEU A 57 12.98 3.89 -8.22
CA LEU A 57 13.99 4.76 -8.85
C LEU A 57 14.32 5.97 -7.97
N GLU A 58 13.30 6.63 -7.42
CA GLU A 58 13.47 7.78 -6.53
C GLU A 58 14.14 7.37 -5.21
N ALA A 59 13.79 6.21 -4.63
CA ALA A 59 14.43 5.71 -3.42
C ALA A 59 15.94 5.41 -3.62
N ARG A 60 16.35 5.04 -4.84
CA ARG A 60 17.76 4.76 -5.17
C ARG A 60 18.63 6.01 -5.23
N SER A 61 18.06 7.19 -5.48
CA SER A 61 18.79 8.46 -5.51
C SER A 61 19.00 9.07 -4.12
N LEU A 62 18.34 8.52 -3.08
CA LEU A 62 18.42 8.99 -1.71
C LEU A 62 19.58 8.38 -0.92
N GLN A 63 19.92 9.02 0.20
CA GLN A 63 20.99 8.58 1.11
C GLN A 63 20.76 7.16 1.65
N PRO A 64 21.83 6.39 1.96
CA PRO A 64 21.74 4.97 2.33
C PRO A 64 20.77 4.66 3.48
N ASN A 65 20.74 5.51 4.51
CA ASN A 65 19.89 5.33 5.68
C ASN A 65 18.39 5.46 5.33
N ILE A 66 18.04 6.46 4.52
CA ILE A 66 16.65 6.70 4.09
C ILE A 66 16.24 5.64 3.05
N LYS A 67 17.15 5.32 2.13
CA LYS A 67 16.95 4.30 1.09
C LYS A 67 16.57 2.93 1.68
N ALA A 68 17.24 2.49 2.74
CA ALA A 68 16.94 1.20 3.38
C ALA A 68 15.49 1.12 3.88
N VAL A 69 15.01 2.19 4.54
CA VAL A 69 13.64 2.29 5.05
C VAL A 69 12.62 2.28 3.91
N LEU A 70 12.85 3.06 2.85
CA LEU A 70 11.93 3.14 1.72
C LEU A 70 11.88 1.84 0.89
N LEU A 71 13.02 1.14 0.74
CA LEU A 71 13.04 -0.16 0.07
C LEU A 71 12.29 -1.24 0.85
N ALA A 72 12.32 -1.20 2.19
CA ALA A 72 11.51 -2.08 3.02
C ALA A 72 10.00 -1.84 2.78
N LYS A 73 9.56 -0.58 2.78
CA LYS A 73 8.18 -0.20 2.42
C LYS A 73 7.79 -0.65 1.02
N LEU A 74 8.66 -0.45 0.03
CA LEU A 74 8.40 -0.88 -1.36
C LEU A 74 8.24 -2.39 -1.49
N ARG A 75 8.92 -3.19 -0.66
CA ARG A 75 8.72 -4.64 -0.63
C ARG A 75 7.32 -5.01 -0.12
N GLU A 76 6.81 -4.30 0.88
CA GLU A 76 5.45 -4.47 1.39
C GLU A 76 4.40 -4.09 0.33
N TYR A 77 4.55 -2.93 -0.31
CA TYR A 77 3.67 -2.50 -1.41
C TYR A 77 3.67 -3.49 -2.59
N LYS A 78 4.83 -4.05 -2.95
CA LYS A 78 4.91 -5.12 -3.96
C LYS A 78 4.16 -6.38 -3.53
N SER A 79 4.26 -6.76 -2.26
CA SER A 79 3.53 -7.91 -1.71
C SER A 79 2.01 -7.69 -1.72
N ASP A 80 1.55 -6.52 -1.29
CA ASP A 80 0.12 -6.19 -1.29
C ASP A 80 -0.47 -6.12 -2.70
N LEU A 81 0.29 -5.58 -3.65
CA LEU A 81 -0.12 -5.58 -5.07
C LEU A 81 -0.20 -7.00 -5.64
N ASN A 82 0.74 -7.88 -5.26
CA ASN A 82 0.67 -9.30 -5.64
C ASN A 82 -0.55 -10.00 -5.03
N ASN A 83 -0.90 -9.69 -3.79
CA ASN A 83 -2.12 -10.19 -3.16
C ASN A 83 -3.37 -9.73 -3.93
N LEU A 84 -3.46 -8.43 -4.26
CA LEU A 84 -4.51 -7.88 -5.12
C LEU A 84 -4.59 -8.57 -6.48
N LYS A 85 -3.45 -8.77 -7.17
CA LYS A 85 -3.39 -9.54 -8.42
C LYS A 85 -3.94 -10.96 -8.25
N SER A 86 -3.61 -11.63 -7.15
CA SER A 86 -4.09 -12.98 -6.86
C SER A 86 -5.61 -13.01 -6.63
N GLU A 87 -6.17 -12.02 -5.93
CA GLU A 87 -7.60 -11.90 -5.69
C GLU A 87 -8.36 -11.62 -7.00
N VAL A 88 -7.82 -10.78 -7.89
CA VAL A 88 -8.40 -10.56 -9.23
C VAL A 88 -8.40 -11.85 -10.04
N LYS A 89 -7.31 -12.62 -10.01
CA LYS A 89 -7.27 -13.94 -10.65
C LYS A 89 -8.33 -14.87 -10.06
N LYS A 90 -8.55 -14.89 -8.74
CA LYS A 90 -9.63 -15.68 -8.12
C LYS A 90 -11.02 -15.19 -8.51
N ILE A 91 -11.25 -13.87 -8.64
CA ILE A 91 -12.53 -13.33 -9.11
C ILE A 91 -12.81 -13.76 -10.55
N VAL A 92 -11.78 -13.80 -11.39
CA VAL A 92 -11.86 -14.25 -12.79
C VAL A 92 -12.04 -15.76 -12.89
N SER A 93 -11.21 -16.54 -12.19
CA SER A 93 -11.20 -18.01 -12.19
C SER A 93 -12.30 -18.64 -11.35
N GLY A 94 -12.85 -17.94 -10.35
CA GLY A 94 -14.02 -18.38 -9.57
C GLY A 94 -15.31 -18.43 -10.38
N ASN A 95 -15.26 -18.04 -11.66
CA ASN A 95 -16.29 -18.30 -12.66
C ASN A 95 -16.11 -19.66 -13.39
N LEU A 96 -15.12 -20.49 -12.98
CA LEU A 96 -14.91 -21.85 -13.46
C LEU A 96 -15.58 -22.91 -12.56
N ASN A 97 -16.71 -22.58 -11.93
CA ASN A 97 -17.66 -23.60 -11.50
C ASN A 97 -18.75 -23.72 -12.57
N PRO A 98 -18.54 -24.49 -13.66
CA PRO A 98 -19.61 -24.83 -14.59
C PRO A 98 -20.71 -25.69 -13.93
N SER A 99 -20.47 -26.24 -12.73
CA SER A 99 -21.43 -27.11 -12.03
C SER A 99 -22.69 -26.40 -11.52
N ALA A 100 -22.64 -25.10 -11.24
CA ALA A 100 -23.79 -24.40 -10.64
C ALA A 100 -24.80 -23.89 -11.69
N ARG A 101 -24.49 -23.99 -12.99
CA ARG A 101 -25.39 -23.51 -14.05
C ARG A 101 -26.15 -24.63 -14.76
N ASP A 102 -25.69 -25.86 -14.66
CA ASP A 102 -26.36 -27.03 -15.24
C ASP A 102 -27.44 -27.59 -14.28
N GLU A 103 -27.20 -27.53 -12.96
CA GLU A 103 -28.18 -27.98 -11.95
C GLU A 103 -29.31 -26.97 -11.66
N LEU A 104 -29.13 -25.70 -12.08
CA LEU A 104 -30.09 -24.61 -11.80
C LEU A 104 -31.32 -24.64 -12.71
N LEU A 105 -31.37 -25.56 -13.67
CA LEU A 105 -32.57 -25.84 -14.47
C LEU A 105 -33.43 -26.96 -13.85
N GLU A 106 -32.98 -27.67 -12.81
CA GLU A 106 -33.65 -28.90 -12.36
C GLU A 106 -34.32 -28.85 -10.97
N SER A 107 -34.00 -27.94 -10.05
CA SER A 107 -34.49 -28.08 -8.65
C SER A 107 -35.00 -26.79 -7.97
N GLY A 108 -36.01 -26.16 -8.58
CA GLY A 108 -36.61 -24.90 -8.13
C GLY A 108 -37.52 -24.90 -6.89
N MET A 109 -37.25 -25.65 -5.80
CA MET A 109 -38.16 -25.60 -4.63
C MET A 109 -37.52 -25.70 -3.23
N ALA A 110 -36.25 -26.10 -3.08
CA ALA A 110 -35.66 -26.36 -1.75
C ALA A 110 -34.72 -25.26 -1.21
N ASP A 111 -34.29 -24.30 -2.03
CA ASP A 111 -33.06 -23.51 -1.77
C ASP A 111 -33.25 -22.13 -1.11
N ALA A 112 -34.48 -21.74 -0.76
CA ALA A 112 -34.71 -20.40 -0.18
C ALA A 112 -34.07 -20.22 1.22
N MET A 113 -33.90 -21.30 1.98
CA MET A 113 -33.35 -21.23 3.34
C MET A 113 -31.82 -21.30 3.37
N THR A 114 -31.19 -22.04 2.44
CA THR A 114 -29.73 -22.18 2.34
C THR A 114 -29.09 -20.94 1.72
N ALA A 115 -29.73 -20.35 0.70
CA ALA A 115 -29.27 -19.11 0.07
C ALA A 115 -29.15 -17.92 1.07
N SER A 116 -30.04 -17.86 2.08
CA SER A 116 -30.00 -16.81 3.11
C SER A 116 -28.85 -16.98 4.11
N ALA A 117 -28.47 -18.22 4.43
CA ALA A 117 -27.37 -18.49 5.36
C ALA A 117 -26.00 -18.20 4.72
N ASP A 118 -25.84 -18.48 3.42
CA ASP A 118 -24.60 -18.18 2.69
C ASP A 118 -24.36 -16.67 2.52
N GLN A 119 -25.43 -15.89 2.29
CA GLN A 119 -25.34 -14.43 2.23
C GLN A 119 -24.91 -13.80 3.56
N LYS A 120 -25.45 -14.29 4.69
CA LYS A 120 -25.06 -13.80 6.03
C LYS A 120 -23.59 -14.11 6.32
N THR A 121 -23.13 -15.31 5.95
CA THR A 121 -21.73 -15.73 6.14
C THR A 121 -20.78 -14.90 5.27
N ARG A 122 -21.14 -14.63 4.02
CA ARG A 122 -20.37 -13.73 3.12
C ARG A 122 -20.29 -12.30 3.63
N LEU A 123 -21.39 -11.75 4.14
CA LEU A 123 -21.42 -10.41 4.72
C LEU A 123 -20.59 -10.30 5.99
N MET A 124 -20.61 -11.33 6.84
CA MET A 124 -19.83 -11.39 8.07
C MET A 124 -18.31 -11.43 7.77
N VAL A 125 -17.89 -12.27 6.81
CA VAL A 125 -16.49 -12.34 6.35
C VAL A 125 -16.04 -11.04 5.69
N SER A 126 -16.92 -10.38 4.93
CA SER A 126 -16.62 -9.09 4.31
C SER A 126 -16.45 -7.97 5.36
N THR A 127 -17.26 -7.99 6.42
CA THR A 127 -17.19 -7.02 7.54
C THR A 127 -15.92 -7.22 8.37
N GLU A 128 -15.56 -8.48 8.66
CA GLU A 128 -14.31 -8.81 9.38
C GLU A 128 -13.08 -8.37 8.58
N ARG A 129 -13.09 -8.57 7.25
CA ARG A 129 -12.04 -8.05 6.35
C ARG A 129 -11.99 -6.52 6.34
N LEU A 130 -13.13 -5.84 6.38
CA LEU A 130 -13.20 -4.36 6.41
C LEU A 130 -12.58 -3.80 7.69
N ASN A 131 -12.93 -4.38 8.84
CA ASN A 131 -12.35 -3.99 10.13
C ASN A 131 -10.83 -4.20 10.12
N LYS A 132 -10.36 -5.33 9.60
CA LYS A 132 -8.92 -5.62 9.53
C LYS A 132 -8.15 -4.63 8.64
N THR A 133 -8.72 -4.23 7.51
CA THR A 133 -8.10 -3.22 6.64
C THR A 133 -8.14 -1.82 7.27
N SER A 134 -9.25 -1.47 7.94
CA SER A 134 -9.39 -0.20 8.66
C SER A 134 -8.39 -0.09 9.80
N ASP A 135 -8.21 -1.18 10.57
CA ASP A 135 -7.24 -1.25 11.66
C ASP A 135 -5.81 -1.14 11.11
N ARG A 136 -5.49 -1.79 9.99
CA ARG A 136 -4.17 -1.66 9.35
C ARG A 136 -3.88 -0.26 8.82
N VAL A 137 -4.88 0.44 8.27
CA VAL A 137 -4.73 1.85 7.87
C VAL A 137 -4.54 2.76 9.08
N LYS A 138 -5.26 2.48 10.17
CA LYS A 138 -5.14 3.23 11.42
C LYS A 138 -3.77 3.02 12.09
N ASP A 139 -3.27 1.79 12.09
CA ASP A 139 -1.91 1.45 12.54
C ASP A 139 -0.85 2.09 11.64
N SER A 140 -1.00 2.00 10.32
CA SER A 140 -0.10 2.67 9.37
C SER A 140 -0.03 4.18 9.63
N ARG A 141 -1.17 4.83 9.92
CA ARG A 141 -1.25 6.24 10.28
C ARG A 141 -0.62 6.55 11.64
N ARG A 142 -0.72 5.63 12.61
CA ARG A 142 -0.06 5.76 13.92
C ARG A 142 1.46 5.66 13.78
N THR A 143 1.94 4.63 13.10
CA THR A 143 3.37 4.46 12.80
C THR A 143 3.92 5.66 12.03
N MET A 144 3.12 6.26 11.14
CA MET A 144 3.51 7.50 10.44
C MET A 144 3.77 8.68 11.40
N LEU A 145 2.92 8.88 12.41
CA LEU A 145 3.13 9.91 13.44
C LEU A 145 4.36 9.61 14.31
N GLU A 146 4.58 8.34 14.65
CA GLU A 146 5.78 7.92 15.38
C GLU A 146 7.06 8.15 14.55
N THR A 147 6.99 7.98 13.22
CA THR A 147 8.12 8.29 12.32
C THR A 147 8.33 9.79 12.09
N GLU A 148 7.31 10.64 12.31
CA GLU A 148 7.45 12.10 12.30
C GLU A 148 8.25 12.56 13.52
N GLU A 149 7.92 12.06 14.72
CA GLU A 149 8.65 12.35 15.96
C GLU A 149 10.11 11.88 15.87
N LEU A 150 10.35 10.69 15.33
CA LEU A 150 11.70 10.19 15.07
C LEU A 150 12.46 11.08 14.07
N GLY A 151 11.78 11.58 13.04
CA GLY A 151 12.33 12.51 12.06
C GLY A 151 12.73 13.85 12.67
N VAL A 152 11.95 14.37 13.62
CA VAL A 152 12.27 15.58 14.39
C VAL A 152 13.53 15.37 15.24
N SER A 153 13.64 14.24 15.94
CA SER A 153 14.82 13.90 16.73
C SER A 153 16.09 13.81 15.88
N ILE A 154 16.01 13.21 14.70
CA ILE A 154 17.14 13.11 13.76
C ILE A 154 17.56 14.50 13.25
N LEU A 155 16.61 15.38 12.96
CA LEU A 155 16.88 16.77 12.56
C LEU A 155 17.55 17.58 13.67
N GLN A 156 17.12 17.40 14.93
CA GLN A 156 17.77 18.01 16.09
C GLN A 156 19.20 17.50 16.28
N ASP A 157 19.44 16.19 16.14
CA ASP A 157 20.78 15.61 16.24
C ASP A 157 21.71 16.12 15.13
N LEU A 158 21.23 16.17 13.88
CA LEU A 158 21.97 16.76 12.75
C LEU A 158 22.30 18.24 12.98
N HIS A 159 21.36 19.00 13.54
CA HIS A 159 21.59 20.39 13.89
C HIS A 159 22.67 20.52 14.97
N SER A 160 22.60 19.70 16.01
CA SER A 160 23.59 19.69 17.10
C SER A 160 24.98 19.28 16.61
N GLN A 161 25.08 18.24 15.78
CA GLN A 161 26.34 17.82 15.14
C GLN A 161 26.94 18.93 14.27
N ARG A 162 26.11 19.64 13.49
CA ARG A 162 26.57 20.79 12.70
C ARG A 162 27.17 21.87 13.60
N GLN A 163 26.53 22.17 14.73
CA GLN A 163 27.05 23.15 15.68
C GLN A 163 28.40 22.70 16.25
N SER A 164 28.54 21.45 16.69
CA SER A 164 29.82 20.92 17.18
C SER A 164 30.93 21.02 16.14
N LEU A 165 30.62 20.75 14.87
CA LEU A 165 31.59 20.81 13.77
C LEU A 165 32.01 22.26 13.47
N LEU A 166 31.07 23.21 13.51
CA LEU A 166 31.37 24.65 13.39
C LEU A 166 32.23 25.16 14.55
N HIS A 167 31.94 24.72 15.78
CA HIS A 167 32.75 25.10 16.94
C HIS A 167 34.17 24.54 16.85
N ALA A 168 34.32 23.26 16.45
CA ALA A 168 35.62 22.66 16.22
C ALA A 168 36.41 23.40 15.12
N HIS A 169 35.76 23.73 14.01
CA HIS A 169 36.35 24.48 12.91
C HIS A 169 36.81 25.89 13.34
N ASN A 170 35.98 26.63 14.06
CA ASN A 170 36.35 27.94 14.60
C ASN A 170 37.50 27.86 15.60
N THR A 171 37.53 26.81 16.43
CA THR A 171 38.62 26.57 17.38
C THR A 171 39.94 26.33 16.66
N VAL A 172 39.94 25.52 15.59
CA VAL A 172 41.13 25.25 14.77
C VAL A 172 41.63 26.54 14.09
N ILE A 173 40.73 27.35 13.53
CA ILE A 173 41.09 28.64 12.93
C ILE A 173 41.71 29.57 13.98
N PHE A 174 41.12 29.64 15.17
CA PHE A 174 41.62 30.49 16.24
C PHE A 174 43.02 30.06 16.70
N PHE A 175 43.24 28.77 16.89
CA PHE A 175 44.56 28.22 17.23
C PHE A 175 45.58 28.47 16.11
N HIS A 176 45.20 28.32 14.84
CA HIS A 176 46.10 28.61 13.72
C HIS A 176 46.50 30.09 13.69
N SER A 177 45.56 31.02 13.90
CA SER A 177 45.86 32.46 14.00
C SER A 177 46.71 32.81 15.22
N PHE A 178 46.55 32.10 16.34
CA PHE A 178 47.33 32.33 17.56
C PHE A 178 48.78 31.84 17.44
N PHE A 179 49.02 30.78 16.67
CA PHE A 179 50.35 30.18 16.49
C PHE A 179 51.16 30.83 15.34
N ASN A 180 50.52 31.54 14.43
CA ASN A 180 51.15 32.20 13.27
C ASN A 180 51.46 33.69 13.52
N ARG A 181 51.48 34.12 14.79
CA ARG A 181 51.77 35.47 15.26
C ARG A 181 52.87 35.43 16.32
#